data_AF-A0A8J7CNR2-F1
#
_entry.id   AF-A0A8J7CNR2-F1
#
_cell.length_a   1.000
_cell.length_b   1.000
_cell.length_c   1.000
_cell.angle_alpha   90.00
_cell.angle_beta   90.00
_cell.angle_gamma   90.00
#
_symmetry.space_group_name_H-M   'P 1'
#
loop_
_entity.id
_entity.type
_entity.pdbx_description
1 polymer ?
#
loop_
_entity_poly.entity_id
_entity_poly.type
_entity_poly.pdbx_seq_one_letter_code
_entity_poly.pdbx_strand_id
1 'polypeptide(L)'
;MRAYVYCSYKFSPVGFQIGAFDFDAAQKNFYVPTKNNLNDFVVKAFELGSVSKMYGRLPSGKFIFLVKKLQKNNIDDPNEGTIDFYMNFAFEFDDFGEYKNFCGNFNALLEDGIAADVCAKFLVTDRSVETFALKVDAAAFNKFVADMLQESDGGQVDKKFSVEVISAKFDGAKLEETFGLSFGKVAEKKFAHPAPPEKKNSRFF
;
A
#
# COMPACT_ATOMS: atom_id res chain seq x y z
N MET A 1 5.47 -5.90 13.03
CA MET A 1 4.78 -5.21 11.92
C MET A 1 3.56 -6.04 11.47
N ARG A 2 2.44 -5.38 11.16
CA ARG A 2 1.26 -6.01 10.54
C ARG A 2 1.01 -5.38 9.16
N ALA A 3 0.79 -6.19 8.14
CA ALA A 3 0.54 -5.73 6.79
C ALA A 3 -0.94 -5.90 6.43
N TYR A 4 -1.49 -4.90 5.75
CA TYR A 4 -2.84 -4.89 5.21
C TYR A 4 -2.76 -4.79 3.70
N VAL A 5 -3.51 -5.66 3.03
CA VAL A 5 -3.56 -5.77 1.58
C VAL A 5 -5.00 -5.55 1.15
N TYR A 6 -5.20 -4.59 0.25
CA TYR A 6 -6.45 -4.41 -0.47
C TYR A 6 -6.13 -4.39 -1.96
N CYS A 7 -6.04 -5.60 -2.50
CA CYS A 7 -5.65 -5.83 -3.87
C CYS A 7 -6.77 -6.53 -4.63
N SER A 8 -6.89 -6.21 -5.90
CA SER A 8 -7.65 -6.97 -6.89
C SER A 8 -6.83 -7.05 -8.16
N TYR A 9 -7.12 -8.04 -8.99
CA TYR A 9 -6.61 -8.09 -10.35
C TYR A 9 -7.77 -8.09 -11.35
N LYS A 10 -7.49 -7.73 -12.60
CA LYS A 10 -8.47 -7.75 -13.68
C LYS A 10 -9.03 -9.16 -13.87
N PHE A 11 -10.36 -9.27 -13.90
CA PHE A 11 -11.12 -10.54 -13.91
C PHE A 11 -11.08 -11.35 -12.61
N SER A 12 -10.61 -10.78 -11.50
CA SER A 12 -10.73 -11.42 -10.18
C SER A 12 -12.19 -11.78 -9.87
N PRO A 13 -12.47 -13.03 -9.47
CA PRO A 13 -13.83 -13.48 -9.16
C PRO A 13 -14.40 -12.87 -7.86
N VAL A 14 -13.54 -12.27 -7.03
CA VAL A 14 -13.88 -11.82 -5.66
C VAL A 14 -13.85 -10.30 -5.48
N GLY A 15 -13.39 -9.57 -6.52
CA GLY A 15 -13.21 -8.12 -6.48
C GLY A 15 -12.17 -7.68 -5.45
N PHE A 16 -12.28 -6.45 -4.97
CA PHE A 16 -11.38 -5.92 -3.95
C PHE A 16 -11.80 -6.36 -2.54
N GLN A 17 -10.88 -6.95 -1.79
CA GLN A 17 -11.10 -7.43 -0.42
C GLN A 17 -9.95 -6.99 0.48
N ILE A 18 -10.26 -6.48 1.67
CA ILE A 18 -9.25 -6.07 2.65
C ILE A 18 -8.89 -7.29 3.50
N GLY A 19 -7.61 -7.64 3.54
CA GLY A 19 -7.09 -8.69 4.40
C GLY A 19 -5.82 -8.23 5.10
N ALA A 20 -5.49 -8.88 6.21
CA ALA A 20 -4.27 -8.60 6.96
C ALA A 20 -3.56 -9.89 7.36
N PHE A 21 -2.25 -9.75 7.59
CA PHE A 21 -1.39 -10.79 8.15
C PHE A 21 -0.28 -10.15 9.00
N ASP A 22 0.19 -10.88 10.00
CA ASP A 22 1.34 -10.48 10.81
C ASP A 22 2.63 -10.91 10.12
N PHE A 23 3.61 -10.02 10.10
CA PHE A 23 4.92 -10.31 9.52
C PHE A 23 5.70 -11.25 10.43
N ASP A 24 6.25 -12.32 9.85
CA ASP A 24 7.15 -13.26 10.50
C ASP A 24 8.30 -13.59 9.55
N ALA A 25 9.51 -13.14 9.91
CA ALA A 25 10.72 -13.40 9.11
C ALA A 25 11.01 -14.91 8.91
N ALA A 26 10.47 -15.78 9.78
CA ALA A 26 10.58 -17.23 9.65
C ALA A 26 9.55 -17.84 8.69
N GLN A 27 8.54 -17.09 8.23
CA GLN A 27 7.54 -17.58 7.27
C GLN A 27 8.21 -17.91 5.93
N LYS A 28 8.02 -19.14 5.44
CA LYS A 28 8.70 -19.65 4.23
C LYS A 28 7.80 -19.87 3.01
N ASN A 29 6.51 -20.03 3.24
CA ASN A 29 5.56 -20.36 2.18
C ASN A 29 4.87 -19.08 1.71
N PHE A 30 3.61 -18.91 2.11
CA PHE A 30 2.79 -17.76 1.77
C PHE A 30 2.27 -17.10 3.04
N TYR A 31 2.10 -15.79 2.99
CA TYR A 31 1.15 -15.14 3.87
C TYR A 31 -0.23 -15.22 3.21
N VAL A 32 -1.22 -15.63 4.01
CA VAL A 32 -2.62 -15.69 3.58
C VAL A 32 -3.35 -14.56 4.29
N PRO A 33 -3.75 -13.49 3.60
CA PRO A 33 -4.52 -12.42 4.21
C PRO A 33 -5.83 -12.95 4.80
N THR A 34 -6.19 -12.47 5.99
CA THR A 34 -7.45 -12.82 6.66
C THR A 34 -8.25 -11.56 6.99
N LYS A 35 -9.58 -11.71 7.18
CA LYS A 35 -10.46 -10.63 7.63
C LYS A 35 -10.47 -10.45 9.16
N ASN A 36 -9.64 -11.20 9.88
CA ASN A 36 -9.66 -11.20 11.33
C ASN A 36 -8.88 -10.00 11.88
N ASN A 37 -9.46 -9.33 12.89
CA ASN A 37 -8.84 -8.22 13.61
C ASN A 37 -8.27 -7.15 12.66
N LEU A 38 -9.06 -6.73 11.68
CA LEU A 38 -8.71 -5.59 10.84
C LEU A 38 -8.79 -4.31 11.68
N ASN A 39 -7.85 -3.40 11.47
CA ASN A 39 -7.86 -2.10 12.11
C ASN A 39 -8.86 -1.19 11.39
N ASP A 40 -9.92 -0.78 12.10
CA ASP A 40 -10.99 0.08 11.56
C ASP A 40 -10.47 1.35 10.89
N PHE A 41 -9.38 1.91 11.41
CA PHE A 41 -8.75 3.09 10.83
C PHE A 41 -8.21 2.80 9.42
N VAL A 42 -7.54 1.65 9.24
CA VAL A 42 -7.01 1.23 7.95
C VAL A 42 -8.14 0.90 6.98
N VAL A 43 -9.18 0.21 7.46
CA VAL A 43 -10.36 -0.13 6.64
C VAL A 43 -11.01 1.13 6.09
N LYS A 44 -11.33 2.10 6.95
CA LYS A 44 -11.90 3.38 6.55
C LYS A 44 -10.99 4.13 5.57
N ALA A 45 -9.67 4.11 5.78
CA ALA A 45 -8.73 4.75 4.87
C ALA A 45 -8.67 4.11 3.48
N PHE A 46 -8.83 2.80 3.37
CA PHE A 46 -8.94 2.12 2.08
C PHE A 46 -10.27 2.43 1.36
N GLU A 47 -11.38 2.47 2.09
CA GLU A 47 -12.70 2.78 1.53
C GLU A 47 -12.83 4.26 1.11
N LEU A 48 -12.13 5.17 1.79
CA LEU A 48 -12.19 6.60 1.48
C LEU A 48 -11.39 6.94 0.21
N GLY A 49 -12.05 7.04 -0.93
CA GLY A 49 -11.42 7.23 -2.26
C GLY A 49 -10.53 8.48 -2.43
N SER A 50 -10.62 9.44 -1.50
CA SER A 50 -9.78 10.65 -1.46
C SER A 50 -8.35 10.35 -1.01
N VAL A 51 -8.13 9.42 -0.07
CA VAL A 51 -6.79 9.09 0.43
C VAL A 51 -5.97 8.42 -0.69
N SER A 52 -4.80 8.98 -1.01
CA SER A 52 -3.78 8.35 -1.88
C SER A 52 -2.60 7.83 -1.07
N LYS A 53 -2.24 8.52 0.01
CA LYS A 53 -1.18 8.12 0.93
C LYS A 53 -1.49 8.65 2.33
N MET A 54 -1.11 7.90 3.35
CA MET A 54 -1.32 8.28 4.74
C MET A 54 -0.19 7.71 5.60
N TYR A 55 0.39 8.50 6.49
CA TYR A 55 1.36 7.98 7.45
C TYR A 55 1.38 8.79 8.74
N GLY A 56 1.70 8.15 9.86
CA GLY A 56 1.81 8.82 11.15
C GLY A 56 1.55 7.89 12.32
N ARG A 57 1.24 8.47 13.47
CA ARG A 57 0.97 7.74 14.72
C ARG A 57 -0.54 7.62 14.95
N LEU A 58 -1.02 6.38 15.03
CA LEU A 58 -2.40 6.05 15.35
C LEU A 58 -2.75 6.39 16.82
N PRO A 59 -4.03 6.58 17.14
CA PRO A 59 -4.49 6.73 18.53
C PRO A 59 -4.11 5.56 19.45
N SER A 60 -3.94 4.36 18.88
CA SER A 60 -3.45 3.17 19.59
C SER A 60 -1.99 3.28 20.03
N GLY A 61 -1.26 4.31 19.59
CA GLY A 61 0.15 4.52 19.87
C GLY A 61 1.10 3.95 18.82
N LYS A 62 0.59 3.06 17.95
CA LYS A 62 1.32 2.45 16.83
C LYS A 62 1.52 3.42 15.67
N PHE A 63 2.39 3.09 14.73
CA PHE A 63 2.64 3.87 13.52
C PHE A 63 2.06 3.20 12.29
N ILE A 64 1.59 3.98 11.33
CA ILE A 64 1.01 3.49 10.08
C ILE A 64 1.72 4.14 8.89
N PHE A 65 1.94 3.35 7.84
CA PHE A 65 2.21 3.82 6.49
C PHE A 65 1.21 3.17 5.55
N LEU A 66 0.49 3.95 4.76
CA LEU A 66 -0.55 3.50 3.85
C LEU A 66 -0.38 4.18 2.50
N VAL A 67 -0.54 3.39 1.44
CA VAL A 67 -0.46 3.83 0.05
C VAL A 67 -1.58 3.18 -0.75
N LYS A 68 -2.19 3.96 -1.64
CA LYS A 68 -3.32 3.53 -2.47
C LYS A 68 -3.05 3.81 -3.95
N LYS A 69 -3.80 3.11 -4.81
CA LYS A 69 -3.83 3.27 -6.26
C LYS A 69 -2.49 2.94 -6.93
N LEU A 70 -1.75 1.98 -6.37
CA LEU A 70 -0.64 1.38 -7.09
C LEU A 70 -1.22 0.46 -8.17
N GLN A 71 -0.75 0.57 -9.39
CA GLN A 71 -1.23 -0.25 -10.51
C GLN A 71 -0.04 -0.80 -11.27
N LYS A 72 -0.09 -2.11 -11.54
CA LYS A 72 0.89 -2.77 -12.40
C LYS A 72 0.15 -3.60 -13.44
N ASN A 73 0.39 -3.28 -14.70
CA ASN A 73 -0.26 -3.92 -15.84
C ASN A 73 0.67 -4.94 -16.50
N ASN A 74 0.06 -5.83 -17.27
CA ASN A 74 0.75 -6.84 -18.08
C ASN A 74 1.72 -7.72 -17.29
N ILE A 75 1.29 -8.24 -16.14
CA ILE A 75 2.07 -9.25 -15.40
C ILE A 75 1.73 -10.61 -15.97
N ASP A 76 2.76 -11.38 -16.31
CA ASP A 76 2.60 -12.79 -16.67
C ASP A 76 2.39 -13.62 -15.40
N ASP A 77 1.19 -14.16 -15.25
CA ASP A 77 0.81 -15.07 -14.18
C ASP A 77 0.63 -16.49 -14.76
N PRO A 78 1.26 -17.52 -14.16
CA PRO A 78 1.16 -18.89 -14.66
C PRO A 78 -0.27 -19.46 -14.70
N ASN A 79 -1.18 -18.96 -13.87
CA ASN A 79 -2.54 -19.44 -13.72
C ASN A 79 -3.57 -18.58 -14.46
N GLU A 80 -3.27 -17.30 -14.65
CA GLU A 80 -4.21 -16.29 -15.19
C GLU A 80 -3.79 -15.73 -16.56
N GLY A 81 -2.59 -16.04 -17.03
CA GLY A 81 -2.00 -15.38 -18.19
C GLY A 81 -1.62 -13.95 -17.86
N THR A 82 -1.89 -13.01 -18.77
CA THR A 82 -1.54 -11.60 -18.57
C THR A 82 -2.58 -10.89 -17.69
N ILE A 83 -2.18 -10.42 -16.51
CA ILE A 83 -3.05 -9.74 -15.53
C ILE A 83 -2.63 -8.30 -15.23
N ASP A 84 -3.61 -7.49 -14.81
CA ASP A 84 -3.42 -6.13 -14.30
C ASP A 84 -3.75 -6.12 -12.80
N PHE A 85 -2.78 -5.78 -11.95
CA PHE A 85 -2.95 -5.62 -10.51
C PHE A 85 -3.32 -4.18 -10.14
N TYR A 86 -4.28 -4.07 -9.23
CA TYR A 86 -4.66 -2.84 -8.54
C TYR A 86 -4.44 -3.05 -7.04
N MET A 87 -3.57 -2.25 -6.45
CA MET A 87 -3.02 -2.50 -5.13
C MET A 87 -3.13 -1.29 -4.21
N ASN A 88 -3.61 -1.54 -3.01
CA ASN A 88 -3.50 -0.66 -1.86
C ASN A 88 -2.84 -1.44 -0.72
N PHE A 89 -1.87 -0.83 -0.04
CA PHE A 89 -1.17 -1.44 1.09
C PHE A 89 -1.19 -0.52 2.29
N ALA A 90 -1.20 -1.13 3.47
CA ALA A 90 -0.88 -0.43 4.71
C ALA A 90 0.02 -1.31 5.57
N PHE A 91 0.90 -0.68 6.34
CA PHE A 91 1.88 -1.31 7.20
C PHE A 91 1.83 -0.63 8.56
N GLU A 92 1.55 -1.43 9.58
CA GLU A 92 1.46 -0.99 10.97
C GLU A 92 2.69 -1.46 11.74
N PHE A 93 3.31 -0.54 12.47
CA PHE A 93 4.57 -0.72 13.18
C PHE A 93 4.40 -0.38 14.66
N ASP A 94 5.05 -1.16 15.52
CA ASP A 94 5.15 -0.87 16.94
C ASP A 94 6.41 -0.05 17.25
N ASP A 95 7.49 -0.26 16.48
CA ASP A 95 8.75 0.48 16.61
C ASP A 95 8.81 1.70 15.67
N PHE A 96 9.31 2.82 16.21
CA PHE A 96 9.45 4.06 15.45
C PHE A 96 10.64 4.05 14.48
N GLY A 97 11.74 3.37 14.83
CA GLY A 97 12.91 3.28 13.97
C GLY A 97 12.60 2.52 12.69
N GLU A 98 11.99 1.34 12.83
CA GLU A 98 11.47 0.54 11.71
C GLU A 98 10.51 1.35 10.84
N TYR A 99 9.52 2.00 11.46
CA TYR A 99 8.56 2.86 10.78
C TYR A 99 9.24 3.98 9.98
N LYS A 100 10.22 4.67 10.58
CA LYS A 100 10.94 5.77 9.95
C LYS A 100 11.71 5.29 8.72
N ASN A 101 12.48 4.21 8.86
CA ASN A 101 13.25 3.63 7.76
C ASN A 101 12.33 3.19 6.62
N PHE A 102 11.23 2.50 6.98
CA PHE A 102 10.24 2.06 6.00
C PHE A 102 9.64 3.23 5.23
N CYS A 103 9.25 4.31 5.92
CA CYS A 103 8.72 5.51 5.27
C CYS A 103 9.74 6.13 4.30
N GLY A 104 11.00 6.27 4.72
CA GLY A 104 12.06 6.85 3.89
C GLY A 104 12.27 6.03 2.61
N ASN A 105 12.50 4.73 2.76
CA ASN A 105 12.78 3.82 1.67
C ASN A 105 11.58 3.64 0.73
N PHE A 106 10.35 3.50 1.26
CA PHE A 106 9.17 3.38 0.42
C PHE A 106 8.87 4.67 -0.34
N ASN A 107 9.15 5.84 0.26
CA ASN A 107 9.00 7.12 -0.44
C ASN A 107 9.96 7.23 -1.63
N ALA A 108 11.20 6.75 -1.49
CA ALA A 108 12.12 6.69 -2.63
C ALA A 108 11.55 5.82 -3.76
N LEU A 109 10.96 4.66 -3.47
CA LEU A 109 10.30 3.83 -4.49
C LEU A 109 9.14 4.55 -5.20
N LEU A 110 8.41 5.40 -4.48
CA LEU A 110 7.31 6.20 -5.05
C LEU A 110 7.85 7.32 -5.94
N GLU A 111 8.91 8.00 -5.52
CA GLU A 111 9.58 9.07 -6.27
C GLU A 111 10.23 8.53 -7.55
N ASP A 112 10.84 7.36 -7.48
CA ASP A 112 11.42 6.65 -8.62
C ASP A 112 10.35 6.02 -9.54
N GLY A 113 9.09 6.01 -9.12
CA GLY A 113 7.98 5.45 -9.89
C GLY A 113 7.96 3.92 -9.99
N ILE A 114 8.75 3.22 -9.17
CA ILE A 114 8.92 1.75 -9.21
C ILE A 114 8.15 1.01 -8.10
N ALA A 115 7.45 1.72 -7.21
CA ALA A 115 6.73 1.11 -6.09
C ALA A 115 5.74 0.02 -6.52
N ALA A 116 5.01 0.22 -7.62
CA ALA A 116 4.07 -0.77 -8.15
C ALA A 116 4.79 -2.02 -8.68
N ASP A 117 5.92 -1.84 -9.37
CA ASP A 117 6.75 -2.96 -9.86
C ASP A 117 7.34 -3.78 -8.73
N VAL A 118 7.78 -3.12 -7.64
CA VAL A 118 8.31 -3.79 -6.45
C VAL A 118 7.20 -4.55 -5.74
N CYS A 119 6.05 -3.91 -5.50
CA CYS A 119 4.96 -4.51 -4.74
C CYS A 119 4.34 -5.72 -5.46
N ALA A 120 4.22 -5.67 -6.79
CA ALA A 120 3.62 -6.76 -7.53
C ALA A 120 4.44 -8.06 -7.48
N LYS A 121 5.76 -8.00 -7.22
CA LYS A 121 6.65 -9.17 -7.17
C LYS A 121 6.34 -10.15 -6.05
N PHE A 122 5.70 -9.70 -4.98
CA PHE A 122 5.33 -10.57 -3.86
C PHE A 122 3.84 -10.94 -3.86
N LEU A 123 3.08 -10.56 -4.89
CA LEU A 123 1.68 -10.97 -5.04
C LEU A 123 1.59 -12.21 -5.92
N VAL A 124 0.79 -13.18 -5.47
CA VAL A 124 0.56 -14.45 -6.18
C VAL A 124 -0.94 -14.67 -6.29
N THR A 125 -1.46 -14.87 -7.49
CA THR A 125 -2.89 -15.19 -7.66
C THR A 125 -3.18 -16.60 -7.13
N ASP A 126 -4.36 -16.78 -6.54
CA ASP A 126 -4.76 -18.07 -6.00
C ASP A 126 -6.27 -18.32 -6.13
N ARG A 127 -6.66 -18.99 -7.22
CA ARG A 127 -8.05 -19.38 -7.47
C ARG A 127 -8.59 -20.44 -6.50
N SER A 128 -7.75 -21.11 -5.72
CA SER A 128 -8.22 -22.08 -4.73
C SER A 128 -8.86 -21.40 -3.50
N VAL A 129 -8.65 -20.08 -3.35
CA VAL A 129 -9.16 -19.30 -2.22
C VAL A 129 -10.34 -18.44 -2.68
N GLU A 130 -11.54 -18.78 -2.22
CA GLU A 130 -12.80 -18.12 -2.60
C GLU A 130 -12.92 -16.67 -2.09
N THR A 131 -12.09 -16.23 -1.15
CA THR A 131 -12.25 -14.91 -0.51
C THR A 131 -11.34 -13.85 -1.12
N PHE A 132 -10.03 -14.08 -1.17
CA PHE A 132 -9.05 -13.07 -1.58
C PHE A 132 -8.50 -13.30 -2.98
N ALA A 133 -8.66 -14.52 -3.53
CA ALA A 133 -8.06 -14.99 -4.77
C ALA A 133 -6.56 -14.61 -4.93
N LEU A 134 -5.86 -14.40 -3.81
CA LEU A 134 -4.51 -13.86 -3.75
C LEU A 134 -3.81 -14.31 -2.47
N LYS A 135 -2.52 -14.61 -2.60
CA LYS A 135 -1.56 -14.87 -1.53
C LYS A 135 -0.36 -13.93 -1.68
N VAL A 136 0.41 -13.81 -0.61
CA VAL A 136 1.68 -13.07 -0.64
C VAL A 136 2.83 -14.05 -0.52
N ASP A 137 3.75 -14.04 -1.48
CA ASP A 137 4.96 -14.86 -1.45
C ASP A 137 5.85 -14.43 -0.28
N ALA A 138 6.11 -15.34 0.65
CA ALA A 138 6.78 -14.96 1.89
C ALA A 138 8.26 -14.61 1.66
N ALA A 139 8.96 -15.30 0.75
CA ALA A 139 10.37 -15.02 0.49
C ALA A 139 10.56 -13.63 -0.14
N ALA A 140 9.76 -13.30 -1.16
CA ALA A 140 9.77 -12.00 -1.81
C ALA A 140 9.33 -10.88 -0.86
N PHE A 141 8.27 -11.11 -0.07
CA PHE A 141 7.81 -10.13 0.91
C PHE A 141 8.83 -9.90 2.03
N ASN A 142 9.42 -10.96 2.59
CA ASN A 142 10.43 -10.84 3.65
C ASN A 142 11.67 -10.10 3.16
N LYS A 143 12.10 -10.36 1.90
CA LYS A 143 13.17 -9.59 1.27
C LYS A 143 12.79 -8.10 1.13
N PHE A 144 11.59 -7.82 0.62
CA PHE A 144 11.08 -6.46 0.52
C PHE A 144 11.08 -5.73 1.86
N VAL A 145 10.58 -6.36 2.92
CA VAL A 145 10.58 -5.77 4.28
C VAL A 145 12.00 -5.54 4.76
N ALA A 146 12.90 -6.51 4.61
CA ALA A 146 14.30 -6.35 5.01
C ALA A 146 14.97 -5.17 4.29
N ASP A 147 14.74 -5.01 2.99
CA ASP A 147 15.25 -3.90 2.20
C ASP A 147 14.65 -2.55 2.65
N MET A 148 13.35 -2.51 3.00
CA MET A 148 12.68 -1.30 3.49
C MET A 148 13.09 -0.90 4.91
N LEU A 149 13.55 -1.83 5.74
CA LEU A 149 13.95 -1.56 7.12
C LEU A 149 15.43 -1.17 7.28
N GLN A 150 16.22 -1.22 6.20
CA GLN A 150 17.60 -0.74 6.22
C GLN A 150 17.66 0.74 6.59
N GLU A 151 18.71 1.14 7.32
CA GLU A 151 18.92 2.54 7.67
C GLU A 151 18.95 3.41 6.41
N SER A 152 18.11 4.44 6.40
CA SER A 152 17.98 5.37 5.28
C SER A 152 18.40 6.77 5.71
N ASP A 153 19.19 7.46 4.88
CA ASP A 153 19.51 8.89 5.04
C ASP A 153 18.28 9.80 4.76
N GLY A 154 17.19 9.22 4.26
CA GLY A 154 16.00 9.91 3.77
C GLY A 154 15.02 10.35 4.85
N GLY A 155 14.88 11.67 5.02
CA GLY A 155 13.66 12.35 5.49
C GLY A 155 13.47 12.47 7.01
N GLN A 156 13.25 13.70 7.48
CA GLN A 156 12.70 13.98 8.81
C GLN A 156 11.23 13.52 8.87
N VAL A 157 10.99 12.25 9.18
CA VAL A 157 9.67 11.83 9.68
C VAL A 157 9.60 12.33 11.12
N ASP A 158 8.91 13.45 11.32
CA ASP A 158 8.79 14.06 12.64
C ASP A 158 7.88 13.20 13.54
N LYS A 159 8.38 12.85 14.73
CA LYS A 159 7.67 12.06 15.76
C LYS A 159 6.35 12.72 16.19
N LYS A 160 6.16 14.00 15.90
CA LYS A 160 5.03 14.81 16.38
C LYS A 160 3.78 14.79 15.49
N PHE A 161 3.84 14.31 14.25
CA PHE A 161 2.63 14.32 13.40
C PHE A 161 1.67 13.20 13.79
N SER A 162 0.41 13.59 14.03
CA SER A 162 -0.70 12.67 14.26
C SER A 162 -0.92 11.80 13.03
N VAL A 163 -1.21 12.37 11.85
CA VAL A 163 -1.26 11.65 10.56
C VAL A 163 -1.13 12.68 9.42
N GLU A 164 -0.23 12.47 8.46
CA GLU A 164 -0.23 13.22 7.18
C GLU A 164 -1.06 12.45 6.15
N VAL A 165 -2.05 13.10 5.55
CA VAL A 165 -2.92 12.54 4.51
C VAL A 165 -2.70 13.28 3.20
N ILE A 166 -2.28 12.56 2.17
CA ILE A 166 -2.22 13.07 0.80
C ILE A 166 -3.49 12.64 0.08
N SER A 167 -4.17 13.59 -0.56
CA SER A 167 -5.42 13.37 -1.29
C SER A 167 -5.44 14.16 -2.60
N ALA A 168 -6.07 13.58 -3.63
CA ALA A 168 -6.33 14.28 -4.90
C ALA A 168 -7.47 15.31 -4.79
N LYS A 169 -8.35 15.16 -3.80
CA LYS A 169 -9.42 16.10 -3.43
C LYS A 169 -9.49 16.14 -1.91
N PHE A 170 -8.85 17.13 -1.29
CA PHE A 170 -8.83 17.22 0.17
C PHE A 170 -10.19 17.72 0.68
N ASP A 171 -10.83 16.91 1.53
CA ASP A 171 -12.04 17.28 2.27
C ASP A 171 -11.74 17.04 3.75
N GLY A 172 -11.26 18.08 4.42
CA GLY A 172 -10.82 18.02 5.81
C GLY A 172 -11.95 17.61 6.75
N ALA A 173 -13.14 18.20 6.61
CA ALA A 173 -14.29 17.90 7.46
C ALA A 173 -14.69 16.42 7.36
N LYS A 174 -14.74 15.86 6.14
CA LYS A 174 -15.03 14.45 5.94
C LYS A 174 -13.97 13.54 6.54
N LEU A 175 -12.69 13.93 6.46
CA LEU A 175 -11.60 13.18 7.07
C LEU A 175 -11.70 13.23 8.61
N GLU A 176 -12.00 14.40 9.20
CA GLU A 176 -12.15 14.56 10.66
C GLU A 176 -13.30 13.72 11.19
N GLU A 177 -14.45 13.76 10.52
CA GLU A 177 -15.61 12.94 10.84
C GLU A 177 -15.29 11.44 10.72
N THR A 178 -14.63 11.03 9.63
CA THR A 178 -14.34 9.61 9.35
C THR A 178 -13.39 9.01 10.38
N PHE A 179 -12.34 9.76 10.74
CA PHE A 179 -11.24 9.28 11.56
C PHE A 179 -11.28 9.73 13.02
N GLY A 180 -12.19 10.65 13.39
CA GLY A 180 -12.23 11.26 14.72
C GLY A 180 -10.95 12.02 15.06
N LEU A 181 -10.26 12.55 14.03
CA LEU A 181 -9.01 13.29 14.16
C LEU A 181 -9.28 14.78 14.05
N SER A 182 -8.49 15.62 14.73
CA SER A 182 -8.35 17.05 14.41
C SER A 182 -7.14 17.21 13.50
N PHE A 183 -7.32 17.55 12.22
CA PHE A 183 -6.17 17.77 11.34
C PHE A 183 -5.58 19.15 11.65
N GLY A 184 -4.34 19.17 12.16
CA GLY A 184 -3.51 20.39 12.11
C GLY A 184 -3.24 20.81 10.65
N LYS A 185 -2.73 22.03 10.43
CA LYS A 185 -2.48 22.64 9.09
C LYS A 185 -2.13 21.60 8.01
N VAL A 186 -3.08 21.32 7.15
CA VAL A 186 -2.95 20.37 6.04
C VAL A 186 -2.11 21.04 4.96
N ALA A 187 -0.94 20.49 4.65
CA ALA A 187 -0.17 20.89 3.49
C ALA A 187 -0.69 20.13 2.26
N GLU A 188 -1.45 20.82 1.41
CA GLU A 188 -1.92 20.25 0.14
C GLU A 188 -0.71 20.10 -0.82
N LYS A 189 -0.07 18.93 -0.84
CA LYS A 189 0.96 18.61 -1.84
C LYS A 189 0.31 17.93 -3.05
N LYS A 190 0.20 18.66 -4.16
CA LYS A 190 -0.16 18.10 -5.46
C LYS A 190 1.02 17.29 -5.99
N PHE A 191 0.89 15.96 -6.04
CA PHE A 191 1.77 15.14 -6.86
C PHE A 191 1.25 15.14 -8.30
N ALA A 192 2.12 15.46 -9.24
CA ALA A 192 1.83 15.28 -10.66
C ALA A 192 1.72 13.77 -10.94
N HIS A 193 0.57 13.33 -11.45
CA HIS A 193 0.52 12.00 -12.06
C HIS A 193 1.47 11.98 -13.26
N PRO A 194 2.32 10.96 -13.43
CA PRO A 194 3.01 10.77 -14.69
C PRO A 194 1.94 10.67 -15.79
N ALA A 195 2.09 11.49 -16.84
CA ALA A 195 1.18 11.49 -17.96
C ALA A 195 1.11 10.07 -18.55
N PRO A 196 -0.09 9.61 -18.98
CA PRO A 196 -0.18 8.35 -19.70
C PRO A 196 0.74 8.42 -20.93
N PRO A 197 1.46 7.34 -21.26
CA PRO A 197 2.34 7.32 -22.43
C PRO A 197 1.54 7.69 -23.68
N GLU A 198 2.03 8.69 -24.42
CA GLU A 198 1.43 9.09 -25.68
C GLU A 198 1.35 7.89 -26.62
N LYS A 199 0.14 7.61 -27.13
CA LYS A 199 -0.04 6.65 -28.22
C LYS A 199 0.73 7.19 -29.42
N LYS A 200 1.92 6.64 -29.67
CA LYS A 200 2.59 6.79 -30.98
C LYS A 200 1.66 6.18 -32.02
N ASN A 201 0.97 7.03 -32.77
CA ASN A 201 0.31 6.66 -34.00
C ASN A 201 1.39 6.15 -34.97
N SER A 202 1.59 4.84 -35.02
CA SER A 202 2.26 4.18 -36.12
C SER A 202 1.35 4.30 -37.35
N ARG A 203 1.48 5.42 -38.09
CA ARG A 203 1.09 5.44 -39.50
C ARG A 203 2.07 4.55 -40.23
N PHE A 204 1.63 3.34 -40.56
CA PHE A 204 2.22 2.55 -41.62
C PHE A 204 1.98 3.29 -42.95
N PHE A 205 3.07 3.60 -43.64
CA PHE A 205 3.12 3.75 -45.09
C PHE A 205 4.20 2.79 -45.58
#